data_AF-A0A914W300-F1
#
_entry.id   AF-A0A914W300-F1
#
_cell.length_a   1.000
_cell.length_b   1.000
_cell.length_c   1.000
_cell.angle_alpha   90.00
_cell.angle_beta   90.00
_cell.angle_gamma   90.00
#
_symmetry.space_group_name_H-M   'P 1'
#
loop_
_entity.id
_entity.type
_entity.pdbx_description
1 polymer ?
#
loop_
_entity_poly.entity_id
_entity_poly.type
_entity_poly.pdbx_seq_one_letter_code
_entity_poly.pdbx_strand_id
1 'polypeptide(L)'
;MWRMRELSVPIVLRQRDAEALAPPNSFIAADSFATPLKLAKYLQQLAANRTEYLKYFEWRKVFWVPSAASVQQDAFCRLCKRLHSPVNKKIRYIDVVSWWLGDGRCIKNFADTLL
;
A
#
# COMPACT_ATOMS: atom_id res chain seq x y z
N MET A 1 2.73 -5.39 -3.38
CA MET A 1 1.52 -5.09 -2.58
C MET A 1 1.78 -5.53 -1.15
N TRP A 2 1.98 -4.58 -0.22
CA TRP A 2 2.36 -4.89 1.16
C TRP A 2 1.25 -5.66 1.88
N ARG A 3 1.59 -6.81 2.47
CA ARG A 3 0.67 -7.69 3.19
C ARG A 3 0.52 -7.27 4.67
N MET A 4 0.04 -6.06 4.96
CA MET A 4 -0.30 -5.62 6.33
C MET A 4 -1.49 -6.37 6.98
N ARG A 5 -1.98 -7.43 6.32
CA ARG A 5 -3.04 -8.33 6.79
C ARG A 5 -2.50 -9.55 7.54
N GLU A 6 -1.24 -9.91 7.34
CA GLU A 6 -0.62 -11.01 8.09
C GLU A 6 -0.08 -10.48 9.44
N LEU A 7 -0.08 -11.32 10.47
CA LEU A 7 0.33 -10.99 11.85
C LEU A 7 1.86 -10.85 11.98
N SER A 8 2.48 -10.14 11.04
CA SER A 8 3.92 -9.93 10.93
C SER A 8 4.22 -8.44 10.87
N VAL A 9 5.29 -8.02 11.56
CA VAL A 9 5.78 -6.63 11.48
C VAL A 9 6.72 -6.49 10.28
N PRO A 10 6.42 -5.60 9.31
CA PRO A 10 7.27 -5.39 8.15
C PRO A 10 8.59 -4.73 8.54
N ILE A 11 9.68 -5.21 7.95
CA ILE A 11 10.99 -4.55 7.96
C ILE A 11 11.15 -3.80 6.64
N VAL A 12 11.31 -2.48 6.72
CA VAL A 12 11.46 -1.60 5.55
C VAL A 12 12.88 -1.08 5.47
N LEU A 13 13.33 -0.72 4.26
CA LEU A 13 14.71 -0.24 4.08
C LEU A 13 14.90 1.18 4.62
N ARG A 14 13.96 2.09 4.31
CA ARG A 14 14.03 3.49 4.72
C ARG A 14 12.78 3.93 5.45
N GLN A 15 12.97 4.61 6.58
CA GLN A 15 11.88 5.14 7.40
C GLN A 15 10.97 6.08 6.59
N ARG A 16 11.54 7.04 5.87
CA ARG A 16 10.79 8.04 5.08
C ARG A 16 9.86 7.45 4.02
N ASP A 17 10.20 6.29 3.47
CA ASP A 17 9.40 5.66 2.42
C ASP A 17 8.12 5.02 3.01
N ALA A 18 8.19 4.60 4.27
CA ALA A 18 7.10 3.97 4.98
C ALA A 18 6.22 4.99 5.72
N GLU A 19 6.79 6.05 6.27
CA GLU A 19 6.05 7.10 7.00
C GLU A 19 4.92 7.74 6.18
N ALA A 20 5.11 7.87 4.86
CA ALA A 20 4.08 8.41 3.96
C ALA A 20 2.90 7.45 3.72
N LEU A 21 3.05 6.16 4.04
CA LEU A 21 2.13 5.09 3.62
C LEU A 21 1.57 4.25 4.77
N ALA A 22 2.26 4.20 5.90
CA ALA A 22 1.97 3.30 7.01
C ALA A 22 1.82 4.08 8.32
N PRO A 23 0.92 3.63 9.23
CA PRO A 23 0.79 4.22 10.55
C PRO A 23 2.12 4.26 11.32
N PRO A 24 2.31 5.24 12.21
CA PRO A 24 3.47 5.26 13.10
C PRO A 24 3.52 3.98 13.94
N ASN A 25 4.74 3.51 14.24
CA ASN A 25 4.99 2.29 15.00
C ASN A 25 4.36 1.01 14.42
N SER A 26 4.11 0.95 13.10
CA SER A 26 3.60 -0.26 12.42
C SER A 26 4.68 -1.05 11.66
N PHE A 27 5.91 -0.55 11.60
CA PHE A 27 7.03 -1.14 10.87
C PHE A 27 8.35 -0.92 11.61
N ILE A 28 9.38 -1.66 11.21
CA ILE A 28 10.76 -1.49 11.66
C ILE A 28 11.58 -1.00 10.47
N ALA A 29 12.17 0.18 10.56
CA ALA A 29 13.03 0.69 9.51
C ALA A 29 14.49 0.30 9.75
N ALA A 30 15.12 -0.27 8.72
CA ALA A 30 16.49 -0.75 8.80
C ALA A 30 17.51 0.40 8.91
N ASP A 31 17.25 1.54 8.24
CA ASP A 31 18.07 2.74 8.30
C ASP A 31 18.02 3.49 9.64
N SER A 32 17.07 3.15 10.52
CA SER A 32 17.05 3.63 11.91
C SER A 32 18.16 3.00 12.77
N PHE A 33 18.85 1.96 12.28
CA PHE A 33 19.94 1.29 12.97
C PHE A 33 21.28 1.62 12.32
N ALA A 34 22.28 1.99 13.12
CA ALA A 34 23.60 2.34 12.60
C ALA A 34 24.31 1.20 11.86
N THR A 35 23.97 -0.07 12.14
CA THR A 35 24.53 -1.24 11.44
C THR A 35 23.52 -2.38 11.35
N PRO A 36 23.63 -3.28 10.35
CA PRO A 36 22.80 -4.48 10.25
C PRO A 36 22.89 -5.38 11.50
N LEU A 37 24.05 -5.42 12.16
CA LEU A 37 24.23 -6.17 13.40
C LEU A 37 23.37 -5.63 14.55
N LYS A 38 23.23 -4.30 14.66
CA LYS A 38 22.34 -3.70 15.67
C LYS A 38 20.87 -4.04 15.40
N LEU A 39 20.45 -4.00 14.13
CA LEU A 39 19.11 -4.44 13.73
C LEU A 39 18.90 -5.92 14.09
N ALA A 40 19.84 -6.81 13.76
CA ALA A 40 19.72 -8.24 14.07
C ALA A 40 19.59 -8.50 15.58
N LYS A 41 20.41 -7.83 16.40
CA LYS A 41 20.31 -7.91 17.88
C LYS A 41 18.96 -7.42 18.39
N TYR A 42 18.49 -6.30 17.86
CA TYR A 42 17.17 -5.75 18.19
C TYR A 42 16.04 -6.75 17.85
N LEU A 43 16.08 -7.35 16.65
CA LEU A 43 15.08 -8.33 16.23
C LEU A 43 15.09 -9.59 17.11
N GLN A 44 16.27 -10.06 17.54
CA GLN A 44 16.38 -11.19 18.47
C GLN A 44 15.75 -10.87 19.84
N GLN A 45 16.02 -9.67 20.37
CA GLN A 45 15.41 -9.20 21.62
C GLN A 45 13.90 -9.05 21.50
N LEU A 46 13.44 -8.48 20.38
CA LEU A 46 12.02 -8.28 20.10
C LEU A 46 11.27 -9.62 19.97
N ALA A 47 11.86 -10.61 19.30
CA ALA A 47 11.29 -11.94 19.16
C ALA A 47 11.15 -12.67 20.51
N ALA A 48 12.05 -12.41 21.46
CA ALA A 48 11.98 -12.97 22.81
C ALA A 48 10.95 -12.25 23.72
N ASN A 49 10.53 -11.03 23.37
CA ASN A 49 9.62 -10.23 24.17
C ASN A 49 8.28 -10.00 23.46
N ARG A 50 7.32 -10.88 23.73
CA ARG A 50 5.97 -10.82 23.16
C ARG A 50 5.27 -9.49 23.43
N THR A 51 5.43 -8.92 24.62
CA THR A 51 4.77 -7.66 25.00
C THR A 51 5.29 -6.51 24.14
N GLU A 52 6.60 -6.44 23.92
CA GLU A 52 7.21 -5.42 23.05
C GLU A 52 6.82 -5.64 21.59
N TYR A 53 6.83 -6.89 21.11
CA TYR A 53 6.41 -7.23 19.75
C TYR A 53 4.96 -6.81 19.48
N LEU A 54 4.05 -7.01 20.44
CA LEU A 54 2.63 -6.67 20.27
C LEU A 54 2.38 -5.16 20.17
N LYS A 55 3.28 -4.31 20.67
CA LYS A 55 3.16 -2.84 20.51
C LYS A 55 3.12 -2.42 19.04
N TYR A 56 3.78 -3.18 18.14
CA TYR A 56 3.75 -2.93 16.70
C TYR A 56 2.40 -3.21 16.03
N PHE A 57 1.40 -3.68 16.77
CA PHE A 57 0.04 -3.91 16.29
C PHE A 57 -1.00 -2.98 16.92
N GLU A 58 -0.59 -2.12 17.86
CA GLU A 58 -1.49 -1.18 18.56
C GLU A 58 -2.17 -0.20 17.60
N TRP A 59 -1.51 0.15 16.49
CA TRP A 59 -2.09 0.98 15.43
C TRP A 59 -3.41 0.39 14.89
N ARG A 60 -3.61 -0.93 14.94
CA ARG A 60 -4.84 -1.58 14.46
C ARG A 60 -6.08 -1.26 15.31
N LYS A 61 -5.89 -0.72 16.52
CA LYS A 61 -7.00 -0.28 17.40
C LYS A 61 -7.59 1.05 16.94
N VAL A 62 -6.79 1.88 16.28
CA VAL A 62 -7.15 3.27 15.92
C VAL A 62 -7.26 3.49 14.41
N PHE A 63 -6.54 2.71 13.60
CA PHE A 63 -6.60 2.81 12.14
C PHE A 63 -7.51 1.73 11.55
N TRP A 64 -8.43 2.16 10.69
CA TRP A 64 -9.29 1.26 9.94
C TRP A 64 -8.55 0.67 8.73
N VAL A 65 -8.48 -0.65 8.66
CA VAL A 65 -8.00 -1.37 7.47
C VAL A 65 -9.22 -1.91 6.72
N PRO A 66 -9.58 -1.36 5.55
CA PRO A 66 -10.72 -1.86 4.80
C PRO A 66 -10.53 -3.34 4.43
N SER A 67 -11.64 -4.08 4.48
CA SER A 67 -11.63 -5.47 4.07
C SER A 67 -11.46 -5.56 2.55
N ALA A 68 -10.90 -6.67 2.03
CA ALA A 68 -10.82 -6.87 0.58
C ALA A 68 -12.19 -6.77 -0.08
N ALA A 69 -13.23 -7.27 0.60
CA ALA A 69 -14.61 -7.11 0.17
C ALA A 69 -15.05 -5.64 0.13
N SER A 70 -14.74 -4.85 1.17
CA SER A 70 -15.12 -3.43 1.18
C SER A 70 -14.35 -2.61 0.14
N VAL A 71 -13.06 -2.91 -0.09
CA VAL A 71 -12.28 -2.28 -1.17
C VAL A 71 -12.87 -2.61 -2.54
N GLN A 72 -13.24 -3.87 -2.79
CA GLN A 72 -13.85 -4.26 -4.06
C GLN A 72 -15.21 -3.56 -4.27
N GLN A 73 -16.08 -3.59 -3.26
CA GLN A 73 -17.39 -2.94 -3.32
C GLN A 73 -17.26 -1.45 -3.64
N ASP A 74 -16.35 -0.76 -2.96
CA ASP A 74 -16.12 0.66 -3.16
C ASP A 74 -15.49 0.97 -4.53
N ALA A 75 -14.59 0.12 -5.03
CA ALA A 75 -14.05 0.25 -6.39
C ALA A 75 -15.15 0.13 -7.46
N PHE A 76 -16.03 -0.87 -7.36
CA PHE A 76 -17.15 -1.05 -8.29
C PHE A 76 -18.17 0.08 -8.18
N CYS A 77 -18.45 0.57 -6.97
CA CYS A 77 -19.34 1.70 -6.75
C CYS A 77 -18.79 2.97 -7.43
N ARG A 78 -17.50 3.26 -7.23
CA ARG A 78 -16.82 4.40 -7.88
C ARG A 78 -16.81 4.27 -9.40
N LEU A 79 -16.59 3.07 -9.93
CA LEU A 79 -16.69 2.80 -11.36
C LEU A 79 -18.10 3.07 -11.90
N CYS A 80 -19.13 2.53 -11.25
CA CYS A 80 -20.54 2.73 -11.62
C CYS A 80 -20.89 4.22 -11.67
N LYS A 81 -20.49 4.98 -10.63
CA LYS A 81 -20.70 6.43 -10.58
C LYS A 81 -20.03 7.16 -11.75
N ARG A 82 -18.81 6.78 -12.14
CA ARG A 82 -18.11 7.36 -13.29
C ARG A 82 -18.81 7.00 -14.61
N LEU A 83 -19.23 5.75 -14.79
CA LEU A 83 -19.95 5.31 -15.99
C LEU A 83 -21.28 6.04 -16.20
N HIS A 84 -21.95 6.43 -15.11
CA HIS A 84 -23.21 7.17 -15.16
C HIS A 84 -23.04 8.69 -15.16
N SER A 85 -21.81 9.19 -15.00
CA SER A 85 -21.53 10.62 -15.09
C SER A 85 -21.50 11.05 -16.57
N PRO A 86 -21.97 12.27 -16.91
CA PRO A 86 -21.90 12.77 -18.28
C PRO A 86 -20.43 12.87 -18.72
N VAL A 87 -20.03 12.01 -19.65
CA VAL A 87 -18.66 11.95 -20.16
C VAL A 87 -18.52 12.96 -21.29
N ASN A 88 -17.62 13.95 -21.13
CA ASN A 88 -17.36 14.98 -22.15
C ASN A 88 -16.66 14.43 -23.41
N LYS A 89 -16.09 13.22 -23.36
CA LYS A 89 -15.36 12.59 -24.47
C LYS A 89 -15.53 11.07 -24.45
N LYS A 90 -16.26 10.49 -25.41
CA LYS A 90 -16.30 9.04 -25.60
C LYS A 90 -15.01 8.60 -26.29
N ILE A 91 -14.03 8.12 -25.53
CA ILE A 91 -12.79 7.55 -26.08
C ILE A 91 -13.05 6.06 -26.37
N ARG A 92 -12.80 5.64 -27.60
CA ARG A 92 -12.95 4.25 -28.04
C ARG A 92 -11.62 3.74 -28.54
N TYR A 93 -11.03 2.78 -27.82
CA TYR A 93 -9.83 2.08 -28.25
C TYR A 93 -10.26 0.84 -29.05
N ILE A 94 -9.85 0.78 -30.32
CA ILE A 94 -10.16 -0.33 -31.22
C ILE A 94 -9.30 -1.56 -30.88
N ASP A 95 -8.11 -1.32 -30.34
CA ASP A 95 -7.19 -2.36 -29.87
C ASP A 95 -6.66 -1.99 -28.49
N VAL A 96 -7.18 -2.67 -27.47
CA VAL A 96 -6.78 -2.48 -26.07
C VAL A 96 -5.38 -3.05 -25.82
N VAL A 97 -4.98 -4.07 -26.57
CA VAL A 97 -3.68 -4.73 -26.41
C VAL A 97 -2.58 -3.81 -26.95
N SER A 98 -2.76 -3.23 -28.14
CA SER A 98 -1.81 -2.25 -28.67
C SER A 98 -1.73 -1.00 -27.81
N TRP A 99 -2.85 -0.53 -27.26
CA TRP A 99 -2.90 0.61 -26.37
C TRP A 99 -2.17 0.35 -25.04
N TRP A 100 -2.34 -0.83 -24.45
CA TRP A 100 -1.76 -1.17 -23.14
C TRP A 100 -0.31 -1.64 -23.22
N LEU A 101 0.05 -2.41 -24.26
CA LEU A 101 1.36 -3.05 -24.40
C LEU A 101 2.27 -2.38 -25.42
N GLY A 102 1.76 -1.51 -26.30
CA GLY A 102 2.50 -0.97 -27.45
C GLY A 102 3.74 -0.18 -27.07
N ASP A 103 3.56 1.08 -26.66
CA ASP A 103 4.71 1.98 -26.48
C ASP A 103 5.46 1.76 -25.16
N GLY A 104 4.95 0.90 -24.26
CA GLY A 104 5.51 0.69 -22.92
C GLY A 104 5.59 1.97 -22.06
N ARG A 105 4.91 3.05 -22.48
CA ARG A 105 4.99 4.36 -21.84
C ARG A 105 4.08 4.40 -20.62
N CYS A 106 4.66 4.74 -19.47
CA CYS A 106 3.88 5.02 -18.27
C CYS A 106 3.09 6.32 -18.45
N ILE A 107 1.76 6.22 -18.47
CA ILE A 107 0.87 7.38 -18.52
C ILE A 107 0.71 7.92 -17.10
N LYS A 108 1.38 9.04 -16.81
CA LYS A 108 1.20 9.76 -15.55
C LYS A 108 -0.25 10.23 -15.45
N ASN A 109 -0.86 10.10 -14.27
CA ASN A 109 -2.24 10.48 -14.01
C ASN A 109 -3.23 9.88 -15.04
N PHE A 110 -3.07 8.58 -15.33
CA PHE A 110 -3.94 7.81 -16.23
C PHE A 110 -5.43 8.12 -16.02
N ALA A 111 -5.87 8.14 -14.76
CA ALA A 111 -7.27 8.33 -14.38
C ALA A 111 -7.82 9.75 -14.61
N ASP A 112 -6.96 10.74 -14.86
CA ASP A 112 -7.35 12.12 -15.20
C ASP A 112 -7.11 12.41 -16.69
N THR A 113 -6.17 11.68 -17.30
CA THR A 113 -5.78 11.87 -18.70
C THR A 113 -6.71 11.13 -19.64
N LEU A 114 -7.22 9.96 -19.24
CA LEU A 114 -7.97 9.04 -20.10
C LEU A 114 -9.41 8.76 -19.63
N LEU A 115 -9.81 9.21 -18.45
CA LEU A 115 -11.19 9.13 -17.93
C LEU A 115 -11.72 10.55 -17.73
#